data_AF-A0A7W0W158-F1
#
_entry.id   AF-A0A7W0W158-F1
#
_cell.length_a   1.000
_cell.length_b   1.000
_cell.length_c   1.000
_cell.angle_alpha   90.00
_cell.angle_beta   90.00
_cell.angle_gamma   90.00
#
_symmetry.space_group_name_H-M   'P 1'
#
loop_
_entity.id
_entity.type
_entity.pdbx_description
1 polymer ?
#
loop_
_entity_poly.entity_id
_entity_poly.type
_entity_poly.pdbx_seq_one_letter_code
_entity_poly.pdbx_strand_id
1 'polypeptide(L)'
;MPARSLTVDGHEWSVYPSGYITQYTQDEYALMFTRGSGGDREVRVTRYSPQGTRSREQAFAELGDAQIRELFDQSQPSFTSPEAGYER
;
A
#
# COMPACT_ATOMS: atom_id res chain seq x y z
N MET A 1 -4.25 9.24 -9.33
CA MET A 1 -3.47 9.96 -8.29
C MET A 1 -2.00 9.63 -8.44
N PRO A 2 -1.07 10.58 -8.28
CA PRO A 2 0.36 10.27 -8.27
C PRO A 2 0.70 9.41 -7.05
N ALA A 3 1.53 8.40 -7.23
CA ALA A 3 2.09 7.62 -6.13
C ALA A 3 2.91 8.56 -5.23
N ARG A 4 2.81 8.40 -3.92
CA ARG A 4 3.67 9.09 -2.96
C ARG A 4 4.98 8.33 -2.82
N SER A 5 6.08 9.02 -2.54
CA SER A 5 7.35 8.39 -2.20
C SER A 5 7.55 8.33 -0.67
N LEU A 6 8.13 7.24 -0.19
CA LEU A 6 8.54 7.04 1.20
C LEU A 6 9.99 6.51 1.20
N THR A 7 10.87 7.09 2.00
CA THR A 7 12.23 6.56 2.19
C THR A 7 12.29 5.73 3.49
N VAL A 8 12.67 4.45 3.38
CA VAL A 8 12.87 3.56 4.54
C VAL A 8 14.19 2.83 4.35
N ASP A 9 15.05 2.86 5.38
CA ASP A 9 16.37 2.20 5.38
C ASP A 9 17.24 2.55 4.15
N GLY A 10 17.14 3.80 3.66
CA GLY A 10 17.87 4.29 2.49
C GLY A 10 17.27 3.87 1.14
N HIS A 11 16.12 3.20 1.13
CA HIS A 11 15.41 2.80 -0.08
C HIS A 11 14.17 3.64 -0.32
N GLU A 12 13.97 4.06 -1.56
CA GLU A 12 12.75 4.75 -1.98
C GLU A 12 11.65 3.75 -2.34
N TRP A 13 10.47 3.97 -1.77
CA TRP A 13 9.26 3.20 -1.95
C TRP A 13 8.18 4.07 -2.57
N SER A 14 7.53 3.56 -3.62
CA SER A 14 6.29 4.13 -4.14
C SER A 14 5.10 3.59 -3.34
N VAL A 15 4.21 4.47 -2.92
CA VAL A 15 3.03 4.17 -2.10
C VAL A 15 1.78 4.58 -2.85
N TYR A 16 0.82 3.66 -2.96
CA TYR A 16 -0.44 3.94 -3.63
C TYR A 16 -1.58 3.04 -3.11
N PRO A 17 -2.82 3.55 -3.11
CA PRO A 17 -3.99 2.74 -2.79
C PRO A 17 -4.21 1.64 -3.85
N SER A 18 -4.59 0.45 -3.39
CA SER A 18 -4.85 -0.75 -4.16
C SER A 18 -6.15 -1.43 -3.75
N GLY A 19 -6.66 -2.31 -4.62
CA GLY A 19 -7.79 -3.20 -4.33
C GLY A 19 -9.09 -2.84 -5.07
N TYR A 20 -9.75 -3.89 -5.56
CA TYR A 20 -11.12 -3.85 -6.06
C TYR A 20 -12.12 -3.67 -4.92
N ILE A 21 -13.18 -2.89 -5.18
CA ILE A 21 -14.30 -2.69 -4.26
C ILE A 21 -15.03 -4.03 -4.08
N THR A 22 -14.98 -4.63 -2.90
CA THR A 22 -15.97 -5.64 -2.53
C THR A 22 -17.13 -4.90 -1.85
N GLN A 23 -18.34 -5.19 -2.31
CA GLN A 23 -19.63 -4.64 -1.86
C GLN A 23 -19.89 -4.70 -0.33
N TYR A 24 -19.04 -5.35 0.44
CA TYR A 24 -19.17 -5.53 1.90
C TYR A 24 -18.12 -4.78 2.73
N THR A 25 -17.14 -4.12 2.11
CA THR A 25 -16.05 -3.43 2.82
C THR A 25 -15.94 -1.99 2.32
N GLN A 26 -16.91 -1.15 2.66
CA GLN A 26 -16.96 0.23 2.16
C GLN A 26 -15.87 1.14 2.74
N ASP A 27 -15.20 0.72 3.83
CA ASP A 27 -14.29 1.58 4.59
C ASP A 27 -12.91 0.97 4.84
N GLU A 28 -12.51 -0.08 4.13
CA GLU A 28 -11.13 -0.58 4.19
C GLU A 28 -10.56 -0.70 2.78
N TYR A 29 -9.30 -0.31 2.63
CA TYR A 29 -8.57 -0.54 1.40
C TYR A 29 -7.12 -0.95 1.61
N ALA A 30 -6.55 -1.60 0.58
CA ALA A 30 -5.15 -1.97 0.61
C ALA A 30 -4.28 -0.75 0.26
N LEU A 31 -3.16 -0.58 0.97
CA LEU A 31 -2.05 0.27 0.57
C LEU A 31 -0.92 -0.62 0.09
N MET A 32 -0.42 -0.36 -1.11
CA MET A 32 0.73 -1.05 -1.67
C MET A 32 1.95 -0.15 -1.60
N PHE A 33 3.05 -0.75 -1.13
CA PHE A 33 4.37 -0.18 -1.13
C PHE A 33 5.21 -0.98 -2.12
N THR A 34 5.81 -0.32 -3.10
CA THR A 34 6.66 -1.00 -4.09
C THR A 34 8.01 -0.32 -4.21
N ARG A 35 9.08 -1.11 -4.25
CA ARG A 35 10.41 -0.64 -4.64
C ARG A 35 11.01 -1.54 -5.70
N GLY A 36 12.05 -1.05 -6.36
CA GLY A 36 12.74 -1.79 -7.41
C GLY A 36 11.92 -1.96 -8.68
N SER A 37 12.40 -2.77 -9.61
CA SER A 37 11.77 -3.05 -10.89
C SER A 37 12.18 -4.44 -11.39
N GLY A 38 11.34 -5.07 -12.22
CA GLY A 38 11.64 -6.40 -12.77
C GLY A 38 11.76 -7.49 -11.69
N GLY A 39 12.82 -8.30 -11.75
CA GLY A 39 13.07 -9.42 -10.82
C GLY A 39 13.49 -9.00 -9.40
N ASP A 40 13.81 -7.72 -9.18
CA ASP A 40 14.14 -7.16 -7.85
C ASP A 40 12.97 -6.35 -7.27
N ARG A 41 11.77 -6.47 -7.88
CA ARG A 41 10.58 -5.76 -7.43
C ARG A 41 10.10 -6.33 -6.10
N GLU A 42 10.22 -5.54 -5.04
CA GLU A 42 9.62 -5.85 -3.75
C GLU A 42 8.28 -5.12 -3.62
N VAL A 43 7.26 -5.86 -3.16
CA VAL A 43 5.94 -5.32 -2.88
C VAL A 43 5.59 -5.65 -1.43
N ARG A 44 5.05 -4.68 -0.71
CA ARG A 44 4.47 -4.86 0.62
C ARG A 44 3.05 -4.34 0.62
N VAL A 45 2.19 -4.96 1.41
CA VAL A 45 0.77 -4.61 1.49
C VAL A 45 0.33 -4.47 2.94
N THR A 46 -0.50 -3.48 3.20
CA THR A 46 -1.23 -3.34 4.46
C THR A 46 -2.67 -2.93 4.18
N ARG A 47 -3.56 -3.12 5.16
CA ARG A 47 -4.93 -2.61 5.13
C ARG A 47 -5.02 -1.31 5.91
N TYR A 48 -5.77 -0.36 5.37
CA TYR A 48 -6.05 0.91 6.02
C TYR A 48 -7.55 1.19 5.98
N SER A 49 -8.09 1.48 7.16
CA SER A 49 -9.47 1.92 7.34
C SER A 49 -9.48 3.38 7.80
N PRO A 50 -9.86 4.34 6.94
CA PRO A 50 -9.98 5.72 7.37
C PRO A 50 -11.05 5.89 8.45
N GLN A 51 -10.80 6.79 9.39
CA GLN A 51 -11.81 7.18 10.37
C GLN A 51 -12.46 8.47 9.88
N GLY A 52 -13.70 8.38 9.38
CA GLY A 52 -14.56 9.55 9.11
C GLY A 52 -14.48 10.16 7.70
N THR A 53 -13.60 9.68 6.81
CA THR A 53 -13.50 10.18 5.42
C THR A 53 -14.31 9.31 4.46
N ARG A 54 -15.22 9.92 3.68
CA ARG A 54 -16.12 9.21 2.74
C ARG A 54 -15.45 8.70 1.47
N SER A 55 -14.26 9.20 1.13
CA SER A 55 -13.55 8.88 -0.13
C SER A 55 -12.12 8.41 0.14
N ARG A 56 -11.77 7.19 -0.30
CA ARG A 56 -10.41 6.60 -0.16
C ARG A 56 -9.29 7.51 -0.65
N GLU A 57 -9.53 8.14 -1.79
CA GLU A 57 -8.64 9.09 -2.44
C GLU A 57 -8.31 10.29 -1.55
N GLN A 58 -9.33 10.85 -0.90
CA GLN A 58 -9.17 11.91 0.07
C GLN A 58 -8.46 11.40 1.33
N ALA A 59 -8.87 10.24 1.83
CA ALA A 59 -8.24 9.62 2.99
C ALA A 59 -6.75 9.34 2.78
N PHE A 60 -6.35 8.93 1.57
CA PHE A 60 -4.95 8.71 1.21
C PHE A 60 -4.18 10.02 1.11
N ALA A 61 -4.79 11.06 0.54
CA ALA A 61 -4.20 12.39 0.47
C ALA A 61 -4.00 13.02 1.85
N GLU A 62 -4.86 12.71 2.81
CA GLU A 62 -4.80 13.18 4.20
C GLU A 62 -3.76 12.46 5.07
N LEU A 63 -3.24 11.30 4.62
CA LEU A 63 -2.21 10.58 5.39
C LEU A 63 -0.93 11.42 5.52
N GLY A 64 -0.45 11.60 6.75
CA GLY A 64 0.87 12.19 6.99
C GLY A 64 2.01 11.20 6.69
N ASP A 65 3.23 11.69 6.47
CA ASP A 65 4.39 10.83 6.21
C ASP A 65 4.70 9.88 7.38
N ALA A 66 4.46 10.33 8.63
CA ALA A 66 4.58 9.49 9.82
C ALA A 66 3.60 8.32 9.80
N GLN A 67 2.32 8.57 9.46
CA GLN A 67 1.31 7.52 9.36
C GLN A 67 1.64 6.54 8.23
N ILE A 68 2.12 7.04 7.09
CA ILE A 68 2.59 6.20 5.98
C ILE A 68 3.75 5.30 6.43
N ARG A 69 4.67 5.81 7.26
CA ARG A 69 5.77 4.99 7.81
C ARG A 69 5.29 3.94 8.80
N GLU A 70 4.32 4.25 9.66
CA GLU A 70 3.70 3.27 10.56
C GLU A 70 2.97 2.17 9.79
N LEU A 71 2.22 2.55 8.74
CA LEU A 71 1.54 1.63 7.84
C LEU A 71 2.54 0.74 7.07
N PHE A 72 3.70 1.29 6.70
CA PHE A 72 4.80 0.52 6.13
C PHE A 72 5.35 -0.51 7.13
N ASP A 73 5.51 -0.13 8.40
CA ASP A 73 6.01 -1.03 9.45
C ASP A 73 5.09 -2.24 9.67
N GLN A 74 3.77 -2.00 9.59
CA GLN A 74 2.74 -3.02 9.71
C GLN A 74 2.57 -3.85 8.42
N SER A 75 3.08 -3.35 7.28
CA SER A 75 2.91 -4.00 5.98
C SER A 75 3.65 -5.32 5.90
N GLN A 76 3.01 -6.32 5.28
CA GLN A 76 3.59 -7.64 5.06
C GLN A 76 4.19 -7.73 3.66
N PRO A 77 5.32 -8.42 3.47
CA PRO A 77 5.85 -8.73 2.13
C PRO A 77 4.81 -9.49 1.31
N SER A 78 4.57 -9.09 0.07
CA SER A 78 3.60 -9.76 -0.80
C SER A 78 3.99 -11.20 -1.17
N PHE A 79 5.25 -11.60 -0.94
CA PHE A 79 5.76 -12.95 -1.14
C PHE A 79 5.01 -14.01 -0.31
N THR A 80 4.34 -13.63 0.79
CA THR A 80 3.48 -14.56 1.55
C THR A 80 2.06 -14.67 1.00
N SER A 81 1.73 -13.98 -0.10
CA SER A 81 0.45 -14.13 -0.80
C SER A 81 0.64 -15.03 -2.04
N PRO A 82 -0.15 -16.11 -2.20
CA PRO A 82 -0.02 -17.08 -3.29
C PRO A 82 -0.25 -16.51 -4.71
N GLU A 83 -0.56 -15.22 -4.86
CA GLU A 83 -0.81 -14.57 -6.15
C GLU A 83 0.46 -14.02 -6.84
N ALA A 84 1.62 -14.02 -6.17
CA ALA A 84 2.91 -13.61 -6.76
C ALA A 84 3.76 -14.78 -7.30
N GLY A 85 3.23 -16.02 -7.26
CA GLY A 85 3.98 -17.26 -7.49
C GLY A 85 3.58 -18.06 -8.73
N TYR A 86 3.06 -17.42 -9.78
CA TYR A 86 2.96 -18.06 -11.10
C TYR A 86 3.78 -17.28 -12.12
N GLU A 87 5.09 -17.48 -12.07
CA GLU A 87 5.88 -17.43 -13.29
C GLU A 87 5.47 -18.66 -14.12
N ARG A 88 4.93 -18.41 -15.31
CA ARG A 88 4.89 -19.38 -16.40
C ARG A 88 5.55 -18.77 -17.62
#